data_AF-A0AAU5DQT6-F1
#
_entry.id   AF-A0AAU5DQT6-F1
#
_cell.length_a   1.000
_cell.length_b   1.000
_cell.length_c   1.000
_cell.angle_alpha   90.00
_cell.angle_beta   90.00
_cell.angle_gamma   90.00
#
_symmetry.space_group_name_H-M   'P 1'
#
loop_
_entity.id
_entity.type
_entity.pdbx_description
1 polymer ?
#
loop_
_entity_poly.entity_id
_entity_poly.type
_entity_poly.pdbx_seq_one_letter_code
_entity_poly.pdbx_strand_id
1 'polypeptide(L)'
;MGETTTRGRIELTHDDVHAGEHGTRVTCLPEPWMCDVFHLDGSLRDIRVLDTTRVEWIAVLEHLRLAADETEVEHPYSRLDPVGPAVADLFRVWADEPEGLGTSFAFRARFGAVWFFALPCDEEEIEFSVWPEDVLDGAGVAAVLRFLVEVATASQRRALLTGEIVRYDPGMPTLISHDPVTGLTSHI
;
A
#
# COMPACT_ATOMS: atom_id res chain seq x y z
N MET A 1 6.01 66.29 34.74
CA MET A 1 5.33 66.17 33.44
C MET A 1 4.83 64.75 33.34
N GLY A 2 3.53 64.57 33.52
CA GLY A 2 2.84 63.29 33.47
C GLY A 2 1.88 63.20 32.29
N GLU A 3 1.48 61.94 32.04
CA GLU A 3 0.22 61.44 31.48
C GLU A 3 -0.12 61.68 29.99
N THR A 4 -0.17 60.56 29.25
CA THR A 4 -1.32 59.95 28.51
C THR A 4 -1.66 60.66 27.19
N THR A 5 -1.91 60.04 26.03
CA THR A 5 -2.64 58.83 25.62
C THR A 5 -2.27 58.62 24.13
N THR A 6 -2.28 57.43 23.51
CA THR A 6 -3.46 56.87 22.83
C THR A 6 -3.10 55.48 22.29
N ARG A 7 -4.02 54.53 22.52
CA ARG A 7 -4.05 53.17 21.95
C ARG A 7 -3.92 53.19 20.42
N GLY A 8 -2.93 52.50 19.88
CA GLY A 8 -2.94 51.97 18.52
C GLY A 8 -3.17 50.46 18.58
N ARG A 9 -4.44 50.07 18.55
CA ARG A 9 -4.91 48.71 18.31
C ARG A 9 -4.35 48.27 16.95
N ILE A 10 -3.38 47.35 16.94
CA ILE A 10 -3.03 46.62 15.73
C ILE A 10 -4.19 45.68 15.50
N GLU A 11 -5.05 46.03 14.54
CA GLU A 11 -6.04 45.12 13.99
C GLU A 11 -5.27 43.99 13.30
N LEU A 12 -5.22 42.84 13.97
CA LEU A 12 -4.98 41.57 13.31
C LEU A 12 -6.15 41.39 12.35
N THR A 13 -5.90 41.67 11.07
CA THR A 13 -6.81 41.29 10.00
C THR A 13 -6.93 39.77 10.00
N HIS A 14 -8.15 39.30 9.86
CA HIS A 14 -8.59 37.91 9.96
C HIS A 14 -8.02 37.05 8.82
N ASP A 15 -6.71 36.84 8.78
CA ASP A 15 -6.03 35.86 7.93
C ASP A 15 -4.86 35.14 8.63
N ASP A 16 -4.49 35.57 9.84
CA ASP A 16 -3.70 34.74 10.74
C ASP A 16 -4.66 33.88 11.58
N VAL A 17 -4.64 32.58 11.32
CA VAL A 17 -5.43 31.47 11.91
C VAL A 17 -6.43 30.89 10.92
N HIS A 18 -5.92 30.07 9.99
CA HIS A 18 -6.60 28.85 9.57
C HIS A 18 -5.56 27.73 9.40
N ALA A 19 -5.32 27.02 10.50
CA ALA A 19 -5.16 25.58 10.45
C ALA A 19 -6.49 24.99 9.97
N GLY A 20 -6.41 23.98 9.11
CA GLY A 20 -7.54 23.16 8.72
C GLY A 20 -8.09 23.49 7.33
N GLU A 21 -8.37 22.42 6.58
CA GLU A 21 -9.20 22.41 5.39
C GLU A 21 -8.62 23.04 4.13
N HIS A 22 -7.67 22.37 3.48
CA HIS A 22 -7.74 22.21 2.04
C HIS A 22 -7.16 20.86 1.62
N GLY A 23 -8.07 19.94 1.29
CA GLY A 23 -7.78 18.75 0.50
C GLY A 23 -7.16 19.18 -0.82
N THR A 24 -5.84 19.25 -0.82
CA THR A 24 -5.06 19.29 -2.03
C THR A 24 -4.86 17.84 -2.44
N ARG A 25 -5.42 17.47 -3.60
CA ARG A 25 -4.94 16.34 -4.39
C ARG A 25 -3.50 16.64 -4.80
N VAL A 26 -2.57 16.59 -3.85
CA VAL A 26 -1.15 16.64 -4.13
C VAL A 26 -0.80 15.26 -4.63
N THR A 27 -0.53 15.13 -5.92
CA THR A 27 0.43 14.12 -6.38
C THR A 27 1.74 14.47 -5.69
N CYS A 28 1.93 14.02 -4.45
CA CYS A 28 3.17 14.18 -3.72
C CYS A 28 4.22 13.46 -4.55
N LEU A 29 5.07 14.23 -5.22
CA LEU A 29 6.31 13.67 -5.72
C LEU A 29 7.05 13.12 -4.49
N PRO A 30 7.56 11.90 -4.57
CA PRO A 30 8.19 11.29 -3.41
C PRO A 30 9.39 12.11 -2.98
N GLU A 31 9.43 12.39 -1.69
CA GLU A 31 10.49 13.17 -1.09
C GLU A 31 11.75 12.28 -0.94
N PRO A 32 12.97 12.83 -1.03
CA PRO A 32 14.20 12.04 -1.01
C PRO A 32 14.35 11.10 0.19
N TRP A 33 13.80 11.46 1.35
CA TRP A 33 13.83 10.63 2.56
C TRP A 33 12.97 9.37 2.46
N MET A 34 11.98 9.33 1.55
CA MET A 34 11.11 8.16 1.38
C MET A 34 11.88 6.95 0.85
N CYS A 35 13.02 7.14 0.17
CA CYS A 35 13.91 6.04 -0.20
C CYS A 35 14.57 5.39 1.03
N ASP A 36 14.86 6.17 2.07
CA ASP A 36 15.48 5.68 3.31
C ASP A 36 14.53 4.71 4.06
N VAL A 37 13.22 4.93 3.95
CA VAL A 37 12.18 4.06 4.54
C VAL A 37 12.35 2.60 4.11
N PHE A 38 12.78 2.36 2.86
CA PHE A 38 12.99 1.01 2.33
C PHE A 38 14.35 0.43 2.77
N HIS A 39 15.38 1.25 2.97
CA HIS A 39 16.76 0.80 3.20
C HIS A 39 17.21 0.78 4.68
N LEU A 40 16.33 1.14 5.62
CA LEU A 40 16.65 1.28 7.06
C LEU A 40 17.36 0.05 7.67
N ASP A 41 16.98 -1.16 7.26
CA ASP A 41 17.45 -2.42 7.83
C ASP A 41 17.78 -3.50 6.80
N GLY A 42 17.53 -3.24 5.51
CA GLY A 42 17.72 -4.20 4.41
C GLY A 42 16.67 -5.31 4.33
N SER A 43 15.68 -5.32 5.23
CA SER A 43 14.55 -6.26 5.22
C SER A 43 13.54 -5.89 4.14
N LEU A 44 12.64 -6.80 3.77
CA LEU A 44 11.53 -6.47 2.88
C LEU A 44 10.64 -5.38 3.49
N ARG A 45 9.77 -4.81 2.64
CA ARG A 45 8.61 -4.05 3.10
C ARG A 45 7.35 -4.76 2.69
N ASP A 46 6.38 -4.78 3.59
CA ASP A 46 5.10 -5.43 3.35
C ASP A 46 4.01 -4.37 3.20
N ILE A 47 3.22 -4.54 2.15
CA ILE A 47 1.97 -3.85 1.90
C ILE A 47 0.85 -4.78 2.32
N ARG A 48 0.15 -4.38 3.38
CA ARG A 48 -0.88 -5.19 4.05
C ARG A 48 -2.25 -4.53 3.96
N VAL A 49 -3.27 -5.33 3.74
CA VAL A 49 -4.68 -4.97 3.95
C VAL A 49 -5.27 -5.99 4.90
N LEU A 50 -5.84 -5.52 6.00
CA LEU A 50 -6.33 -6.35 7.10
C LEU A 50 -7.85 -6.54 7.05
N ASP A 51 -8.32 -7.54 7.80
CA ASP A 51 -9.72 -7.92 7.95
C ASP A 51 -10.39 -8.21 6.59
N THR A 52 -9.64 -8.82 5.67
CA THR A 52 -10.07 -9.09 4.31
C THR A 52 -10.84 -10.41 4.18
N THR A 53 -11.31 -10.66 2.97
CA THR A 53 -12.01 -11.86 2.57
C THR A 53 -11.45 -12.36 1.25
N ARG A 54 -11.71 -13.63 0.92
CA ARG A 54 -11.40 -14.19 -0.40
C ARG A 54 -11.93 -13.35 -1.56
N VAL A 55 -13.10 -12.75 -1.42
CA VAL A 55 -13.70 -11.91 -2.48
C VAL A 55 -12.86 -10.66 -2.73
N GLU A 56 -12.38 -10.03 -1.66
CA GLU A 56 -11.50 -8.85 -1.76
C GLU A 56 -10.12 -9.23 -2.32
N TRP A 57 -9.57 -10.37 -1.91
CA TRP A 57 -8.36 -10.95 -2.51
C TRP A 57 -8.50 -11.12 -4.03
N ILE A 58 -9.58 -11.75 -4.49
CA ILE A 58 -9.86 -11.94 -5.92
C ILE A 58 -9.98 -10.59 -6.62
N ALA A 59 -10.73 -9.65 -6.04
CA ALA A 59 -10.92 -8.31 -6.60
C ALA A 59 -9.59 -7.56 -6.76
N VAL A 60 -8.70 -7.64 -5.76
CA VAL A 60 -7.37 -7.02 -5.80
C VAL A 60 -6.52 -7.62 -6.91
N LEU A 61 -6.40 -8.94 -7.02
CA LEU A 61 -5.54 -9.54 -8.05
C LEU A 61 -6.08 -9.32 -9.47
N GLU A 62 -7.40 -9.40 -9.68
CA GLU A 62 -8.02 -9.09 -10.98
C GLU A 62 -7.83 -7.60 -11.33
N HIS A 63 -7.93 -6.70 -10.36
CA HIS A 63 -7.65 -5.28 -10.58
C HIS A 63 -6.19 -5.03 -10.96
N LEU A 64 -5.24 -5.66 -10.26
CA LEU A 64 -3.81 -5.52 -10.54
C LEU A 64 -3.44 -6.05 -11.92
N ARG A 65 -4.11 -7.09 -12.44
CA ARG A 65 -3.93 -7.56 -13.83
C ARG A 65 -4.21 -6.49 -14.88
N LEU A 66 -5.06 -5.52 -14.57
CA LEU A 66 -5.43 -4.43 -15.46
C LEU A 66 -4.60 -3.17 -15.21
N ALA A 67 -4.24 -2.91 -13.95
CA ALA A 67 -3.58 -1.67 -13.54
C ALA A 67 -2.04 -1.74 -13.62
N ALA A 68 -1.46 -2.92 -13.42
CA ALA A 68 -0.01 -3.11 -13.45
C ALA A 68 0.53 -3.06 -14.88
N ASP A 69 1.80 -2.67 -15.02
CA ASP A 69 2.47 -2.69 -16.32
C ASP A 69 2.72 -4.13 -16.80
N GLU A 70 2.85 -5.06 -15.85
CA GLU A 70 3.05 -6.48 -16.07
C GLU A 70 2.58 -7.29 -14.86
N THR A 71 2.08 -8.51 -15.07
CA THR A 71 1.75 -9.45 -14.00
C THR A 71 2.24 -10.85 -14.32
N GLU A 72 2.61 -11.60 -13.29
CA GLU A 72 3.01 -13.01 -13.38
C GLU A 72 2.24 -13.82 -12.33
N VAL A 73 1.91 -15.06 -12.65
CA VAL A 73 1.33 -16.02 -11.72
C VAL A 73 2.09 -17.33 -11.81
N GLU A 74 2.51 -17.85 -10.66
CA GLU A 74 3.12 -19.18 -10.55
C GLU A 74 2.21 -20.08 -9.73
N HIS A 75 1.90 -21.29 -10.22
CA HIS A 75 1.12 -22.27 -9.47
C HIS A 75 1.42 -23.72 -9.93
N PRO A 76 1.23 -24.73 -9.06
CA PRO A 76 1.41 -26.14 -9.38
C PRO A 76 0.15 -26.81 -9.97
N TYR A 77 -0.97 -26.09 -10.07
CA TYR A 77 -2.26 -26.64 -10.45
C TYR A 77 -2.36 -27.10 -11.91
N SER A 78 -2.13 -28.38 -12.16
CA SER A 78 -2.20 -29.00 -13.50
C SER A 78 -3.53 -28.85 -14.25
N ARG A 79 -4.63 -28.52 -13.54
CA ARG A 79 -5.97 -28.35 -14.13
C ARG A 79 -6.27 -26.91 -14.56
N LEU A 80 -5.41 -25.95 -14.19
CA LEU A 80 -5.57 -24.54 -14.56
C LEU A 80 -4.62 -24.18 -15.70
N ASP A 81 -4.93 -23.10 -16.41
CA ASP A 81 -4.01 -22.52 -17.40
C ASP A 81 -2.70 -22.15 -16.70
N PRO A 82 -1.54 -22.67 -17.13
CA PRO A 82 -0.26 -22.46 -16.44
C PRO A 82 0.30 -21.03 -16.58
N VAL A 83 -0.26 -20.21 -17.47
CA VAL A 83 0.23 -18.85 -17.75
C VAL A 83 -0.79 -17.80 -17.32
N GLY A 84 -2.08 -18.05 -17.60
CA GLY A 84 -3.15 -17.07 -17.36
C GLY A 84 -4.37 -17.67 -16.67
N PRO A 85 -4.24 -18.31 -15.50
CA PRO A 85 -5.39 -18.89 -14.80
C PRO A 85 -6.37 -17.79 -14.37
N ALA A 86 -7.67 -18.05 -14.34
CA ALA A 86 -8.61 -17.12 -13.72
C ALA A 86 -8.31 -17.00 -12.21
N VAL A 87 -8.31 -15.80 -11.63
CA VAL A 87 -7.95 -15.63 -10.20
C VAL A 87 -8.93 -16.39 -9.31
N ALA A 88 -10.23 -16.35 -9.64
CA ALA A 88 -11.24 -17.08 -8.89
C ALA A 88 -10.99 -18.60 -8.88
N ASP A 89 -10.43 -19.16 -9.96
CA ASP A 89 -10.08 -20.58 -10.00
C ASP A 89 -8.85 -20.91 -9.14
N LEU A 90 -7.86 -20.00 -9.05
CA LEU A 90 -6.72 -20.17 -8.12
C LEU A 90 -7.21 -20.27 -6.68
N PHE A 91 -8.04 -19.32 -6.24
CA PHE A 91 -8.58 -19.32 -4.88
C PHE A 91 -9.53 -20.48 -4.61
N ARG A 92 -10.29 -20.92 -5.62
CA ARG A 92 -11.15 -22.11 -5.48
C ARG A 92 -10.31 -23.37 -5.25
N VAL A 93 -9.26 -23.58 -6.03
CA VAL A 93 -8.39 -24.76 -5.87
C VAL A 93 -7.62 -24.68 -4.55
N TRP A 94 -7.08 -23.51 -4.21
CA TRP A 94 -6.37 -23.28 -2.95
C TRP A 94 -7.26 -23.57 -1.72
N ALA A 95 -8.53 -23.16 -1.73
CA ALA A 95 -9.46 -23.43 -0.64
C ALA A 95 -9.79 -24.93 -0.44
N ASP A 96 -9.60 -25.75 -1.48
CA ASP A 96 -9.81 -27.20 -1.43
C ASP A 96 -8.53 -27.95 -0.97
N GLU A 97 -7.42 -27.25 -0.75
CA GLU A 97 -6.16 -27.87 -0.34
C GLU A 97 -6.16 -28.27 1.14
N PRO A 98 -5.52 -29.40 1.50
CA PRO A 98 -5.33 -29.76 2.90
C PRO A 98 -4.54 -28.68 3.63
N GLU A 99 -5.05 -28.24 4.78
CA GLU A 99 -4.35 -27.35 5.72
C GLU A 99 -2.91 -27.88 5.94
N GLY A 100 -1.89 -27.09 5.55
CA GLY A 100 -0.48 -27.42 5.76
C GLY A 100 0.39 -27.58 4.51
N LEU A 101 -0.15 -27.39 3.30
CA LEU A 101 0.63 -27.15 2.09
C LEU A 101 0.59 -25.64 1.78
N GLY A 102 1.57 -24.90 2.29
CA GLY A 102 1.57 -23.42 2.23
C GLY A 102 1.66 -22.85 0.81
N THR A 103 1.27 -21.56 0.69
CA THR A 103 1.53 -20.64 -0.45
C THR A 103 1.52 -21.31 -1.82
N SER A 104 0.41 -21.96 -2.15
CA SER A 104 0.32 -22.83 -3.33
C SER A 104 0.23 -22.07 -4.65
N PHE A 105 0.16 -20.74 -4.63
CA PHE A 105 0.47 -19.93 -5.80
C PHE A 105 1.14 -18.62 -5.39
N ALA A 106 1.88 -18.05 -6.32
CA ALA A 106 2.47 -16.73 -6.20
C ALA A 106 1.86 -15.80 -7.25
N PHE A 107 1.67 -14.55 -6.89
CA PHE A 107 1.28 -13.49 -7.81
C PHE A 107 2.33 -12.39 -7.76
N ARG A 108 2.71 -11.86 -8.93
CA ARG A 108 3.62 -10.72 -9.02
C ARG A 108 3.00 -9.65 -9.90
N ALA A 109 3.21 -8.40 -9.54
CA ALA A 109 2.83 -7.24 -10.35
C ALA A 109 3.98 -6.24 -10.41
N ARG A 110 4.19 -5.65 -11.59
CA ARG A 110 5.21 -4.62 -11.81
C ARG A 110 4.57 -3.25 -12.02
N PHE A 111 5.10 -2.25 -11.33
CA PHE A 111 4.82 -0.84 -11.56
C PHE A 111 6.14 -0.11 -11.78
N GLY A 112 6.35 0.41 -12.99
CA GLY A 112 7.66 0.92 -13.41
C GLY A 112 8.73 -0.17 -13.33
N ALA A 113 9.75 0.06 -12.52
CA ALA A 113 10.83 -0.91 -12.28
C ALA A 113 10.60 -1.80 -11.05
N VAL A 114 9.57 -1.53 -10.24
CA VAL A 114 9.36 -2.20 -8.94
C VAL A 114 8.43 -3.39 -9.08
N TRP A 115 8.87 -4.55 -8.58
CA TRP A 115 8.03 -5.74 -8.47
C TRP A 115 7.48 -5.91 -7.06
N PHE A 116 6.19 -6.24 -6.99
CA PHE A 116 5.49 -6.62 -5.78
C PHE A 116 5.14 -8.09 -5.87
N PHE A 117 5.33 -8.85 -4.79
CA PHE A 117 5.04 -10.28 -4.75
C PHE A 117 4.05 -10.61 -3.64
N ALA A 118 3.03 -11.42 -3.95
CA ALA A 118 2.10 -11.97 -2.99
C ALA A 118 2.22 -13.50 -2.95
N LEU A 119 2.20 -14.02 -1.73
CA LEU A 119 2.15 -15.44 -1.42
C LEU A 119 0.98 -15.68 -0.46
N PRO A 120 -0.26 -15.89 -0.97
CA PRO A 120 -1.43 -16.02 -0.12
C PRO A 120 -1.27 -17.16 0.91
N CYS A 121 -1.44 -16.81 2.18
CA CYS A 121 -1.30 -17.70 3.33
C CYS A 121 -2.50 -17.61 4.29
N ASP A 122 -3.18 -16.46 4.31
CA ASP A 122 -4.37 -16.16 5.10
C ASP A 122 -5.36 -15.37 4.22
N GLU A 123 -6.66 -15.63 4.38
CA GLU A 123 -7.71 -14.88 3.67
C GLU A 123 -8.06 -13.57 4.36
N GLU A 124 -7.82 -13.49 5.68
CA GLU A 124 -8.10 -12.31 6.50
C GLU A 124 -7.04 -11.22 6.33
N GLU A 125 -5.98 -11.51 5.59
CA GLU A 125 -4.91 -10.57 5.28
C GLU A 125 -4.46 -10.65 3.82
N ILE A 126 -4.46 -9.52 3.12
CA ILE A 126 -3.78 -9.36 1.84
C ILE A 126 -2.37 -8.84 2.09
N GLU A 127 -1.37 -9.58 1.66
CA GLU A 127 0.04 -9.21 1.82
C GLU A 127 0.76 -9.23 0.47
N PHE A 128 1.45 -8.13 0.18
CA PHE A 128 2.46 -8.05 -0.87
C PHE A 128 3.75 -7.55 -0.28
N SER A 129 4.86 -8.13 -0.70
CA SER A 129 6.18 -7.68 -0.26
C SER A 129 6.94 -7.05 -1.43
N VAL A 130 7.86 -6.16 -1.11
CA VAL A 130 8.74 -5.47 -2.06
C VAL A 130 10.17 -5.46 -1.53
N TRP A 131 11.13 -5.73 -2.41
CA TRP A 131 12.55 -5.63 -2.10
C TRP A 131 12.98 -4.16 -2.09
N PRO A 132 13.68 -3.68 -1.04
CA PRO A 132 14.24 -2.33 -1.04
C PRO A 132 15.13 -2.03 -2.24
N GLU A 133 15.85 -3.05 -2.71
CA GLU A 133 16.75 -3.03 -3.86
C GLU A 133 16.06 -2.56 -5.15
N ASP A 134 14.74 -2.76 -5.26
CA ASP A 134 13.94 -2.35 -6.41
C ASP A 134 13.51 -0.87 -6.32
N VAL A 135 13.61 -0.26 -5.12
CA VAL A 135 13.15 1.11 -4.81
C VAL A 135 14.35 2.06 -4.69
N LEU A 136 15.06 2.25 -5.81
CA LEU A 136 16.35 2.96 -5.84
C LEU A 136 16.24 4.49 -5.81
N ASP A 137 15.11 5.03 -6.25
CA ASP A 137 14.93 6.47 -6.45
C ASP A 137 13.47 6.89 -6.28
N GLY A 138 13.19 8.17 -6.53
CA GLY A 138 11.84 8.70 -6.46
C GLY A 138 10.86 8.03 -7.44
N ALA A 139 11.29 7.51 -8.58
CA ALA A 139 10.38 6.77 -9.46
C ALA A 139 9.97 5.43 -8.83
N GLY A 140 10.91 4.76 -8.15
CA GLY A 140 10.61 3.58 -7.34
C GLY A 140 9.61 3.86 -6.23
N VAL A 141 9.81 4.93 -5.45
CA VAL A 141 8.86 5.30 -4.39
C VAL A 141 7.48 5.63 -4.97
N ALA A 142 7.42 6.35 -6.10
CA ALA A 142 6.16 6.65 -6.77
C ALA A 142 5.42 5.38 -7.23
N ALA A 143 6.15 4.35 -7.68
CA ALA A 143 5.58 3.06 -8.02
C ALA A 143 4.98 2.36 -6.78
N VAL A 144 5.66 2.38 -5.64
CA VAL A 144 5.14 1.84 -4.37
C VAL A 144 3.89 2.58 -3.92
N LEU A 145 3.88 3.91 -3.96
CA LEU A 145 2.70 4.70 -3.60
C LEU A 145 1.53 4.44 -4.54
N ARG A 146 1.79 4.31 -5.84
CA ARG A 146 0.75 3.93 -6.81
C ARG A 146 0.20 2.54 -6.49
N PHE A 147 1.07 1.55 -6.28
CA PHE A 147 0.65 0.20 -5.92
C PHE A 147 -0.22 0.17 -4.65
N LEU A 148 0.21 0.90 -3.60
CA LEU A 148 -0.53 1.04 -2.34
C LEU A 148 -1.96 1.57 -2.57
N VAL A 149 -2.11 2.57 -3.44
CA VAL A 149 -3.41 3.14 -3.82
C VAL A 149 -4.26 2.13 -4.59
N GLU A 150 -3.69 1.40 -5.55
CA GLU A 150 -4.44 0.42 -6.35
C GLU A 150 -4.96 -0.72 -5.47
N VAL A 151 -4.14 -1.24 -4.54
CA VAL A 151 -4.54 -2.30 -3.60
C VAL A 151 -5.63 -1.81 -2.65
N ALA A 152 -5.46 -0.62 -2.06
CA ALA A 152 -6.48 -0.03 -1.18
C ALA A 152 -7.80 0.21 -1.92
N THR A 153 -7.72 0.70 -3.15
CA THR A 153 -8.91 0.97 -3.98
C THR A 153 -9.62 -0.33 -4.34
N ALA A 154 -8.91 -1.36 -4.78
CA ALA A 154 -9.54 -2.61 -5.17
C ALA A 154 -10.12 -3.38 -3.97
N SER A 155 -9.47 -3.32 -2.81
CA SER A 155 -9.99 -3.92 -1.56
C SER A 155 -11.05 -3.06 -0.86
N GLN A 156 -11.22 -1.79 -1.25
CA GLN A 156 -12.03 -0.80 -0.53
C GLN A 156 -11.65 -0.67 0.96
N ARG A 157 -10.38 -0.90 1.27
CA ARG A 157 -9.83 -0.90 2.62
C ARG A 157 -8.51 -0.15 2.69
N ARG A 158 -8.12 0.21 3.90
CA ARG A 158 -6.82 0.85 4.13
C ARG A 158 -5.70 -0.13 3.80
N ALA A 159 -4.74 0.31 2.99
CA ALA A 159 -3.50 -0.40 2.76
C ALA A 159 -2.38 0.24 3.59
N LEU A 160 -1.51 -0.60 4.15
CA LEU A 160 -0.45 -0.24 5.10
C LEU A 160 0.89 -0.72 4.55
N LEU A 161 1.86 0.17 4.40
CA LEU A 161 3.27 -0.18 4.22
C LEU A 161 3.92 -0.31 5.59
N THR A 162 4.56 -1.44 5.85
CA THR A 162 5.20 -1.80 7.12
C THR A 162 6.60 -2.39 6.86
N GLY A 163 7.41 -2.52 7.91
CA GLY A 163 8.58 -3.40 7.85
C GLY A 163 8.17 -4.87 7.74
N GLU A 164 9.04 -5.71 7.19
CA GLU A 164 8.78 -7.15 7.05
C GLU A 164 8.45 -7.82 8.39
N ILE A 165 7.34 -8.55 8.43
CA ILE A 165 6.94 -9.37 9.57
C ILE A 165 6.28 -10.66 9.10
N VAL A 166 6.44 -11.76 9.85
CA VAL A 166 5.83 -13.05 9.45
C VAL A 166 4.32 -13.08 9.69
N ARG A 167 3.85 -12.31 10.68
CA ARG A 167 2.42 -12.12 11.00
C ARG A 167 2.23 -10.68 11.44
N TYR A 168 1.11 -10.08 11.04
CA TYR A 168 0.81 -8.72 11.44
C TYR A 168 0.74 -8.56 12.98
N ASP A 169 1.49 -7.60 13.50
CA ASP A 169 1.40 -7.13 14.88
C ASP A 169 0.89 -5.69 14.87
N PRO A 170 -0.28 -5.39 15.46
CA PRO A 170 -0.81 -4.02 15.56
C PRO A 170 0.13 -3.01 16.24
N GLY A 171 1.13 -3.49 17.00
CA GLY A 171 2.17 -2.65 17.60
C GLY A 171 3.26 -2.20 16.62
N MET A 172 3.30 -2.74 15.41
CA MET A 172 4.30 -2.38 14.41
C MET A 172 4.03 -0.99 13.80
N PRO A 173 5.06 -0.15 13.67
CA PRO A 173 4.92 1.14 13.01
C PRO A 173 4.46 0.97 11.56
N THR A 174 3.34 1.61 11.22
CA THR A 174 2.96 1.83 9.82
C THR A 174 3.84 2.94 9.26
N LEU A 175 4.60 2.63 8.22
CA LEU A 175 5.51 3.58 7.56
C LEU A 175 4.73 4.53 6.66
N ILE A 176 3.82 3.97 5.86
CA ILE A 176 2.92 4.70 4.97
C ILE A 176 1.55 4.02 5.02
N SER A 177 0.46 4.77 4.96
CA SER A 177 -0.89 4.21 4.81
C SER A 177 -1.66 4.97 3.75
N HIS A 178 -2.52 4.28 3.01
CA HIS A 178 -3.52 4.91 2.14
C HIS A 178 -4.93 4.46 2.53
N ASP A 179 -5.81 5.43 2.74
CA ASP A 179 -7.22 5.20 3.05
C ASP A 179 -8.08 5.53 1.81
N PRO A 180 -8.72 4.55 1.18
CA PRO A 180 -9.42 4.75 -0.09
C PRO A 180 -10.74 5.51 0.08
N VAL A 181 -11.31 5.57 1.29
CA VAL A 181 -12.56 6.29 1.57
C VAL A 181 -12.29 7.80 1.59
N THR A 182 -11.19 8.19 2.22
CA THR A 182 -10.80 9.60 2.32
C THR A 182 -9.89 10.06 1.18
N GLY A 183 -9.23 9.12 0.50
CA GLY A 183 -8.17 9.38 -0.47
C GLY A 183 -6.87 9.90 0.15
N LEU A 184 -6.74 9.83 1.48
CA LEU A 184 -5.59 10.37 2.20
C LEU A 184 -4.46 9.33 2.25
N THR A 185 -3.25 9.77 1.91
CA THR A 185 -2.01 9.04 2.18
C THR A 185 -1.28 9.71 3.34
N SER A 186 -0.97 8.93 4.37
CA SER A 186 -0.25 9.36 5.58
C SER A 186 1.09 8.63 5.69
N HIS A 187 2.07 9.27 6.34
CA HIS A 187 3.39 8.71 6.65
C HIS A 187 3.82 9.15 8.06
N ILE A 188 4.76 8.42 8.66
CA ILE A 188 5.40 8.76 9.95
C ILE A 188 6.51 9.79 9.81
#